data_AF-K1UGQ0-F1
#
_entry.id   AF-K1UGQ0-F1
#
_cell.length_a   1.000
_cell.length_b   1.000
_cell.length_c   1.000
_cell.angle_alpha   90.00
_cell.angle_beta   90.00
_cell.angle_gamma   90.00
#
_symmetry.space_group_name_H-M   'P 1'
#
loop_
_entity.id
_entity.type
_entity.pdbx_description
1 polymer ?
#
loop_
_entity_poly.entity_id
_entity_poly.type
_entity_poly.pdbx_seq_one_letter_code
_entity_poly.pdbx_strand_id
1 'polypeptide(L)'
;MPTATTHLKSHKRADKRTALQSLKDRFDYGLNPEKLGAVSSYLCDPATAHAEFMLVKNQYQGETDRRAGHGALCYQIRQAFPHGEVTAEEANRIGYETAMRWTKGKYQFLSVPI
;
A
#
# COMPACT_ATOMS: atom_id res chain seq x y z
N MET A 1 -9.32 14.67 -16.40
CA MET A 1 -8.54 13.75 -15.53
C MET A 1 -8.45 12.42 -16.26
N PRO A 2 -7.28 11.77 -16.28
CA PRO A 2 -7.14 10.48 -16.96
C PRO A 2 -8.12 9.46 -16.38
N THR A 3 -8.74 8.65 -17.23
CA THR A 3 -9.80 7.72 -16.80
C THR A 3 -9.16 6.45 -16.25
N ALA A 4 -8.99 6.38 -14.93
CA ALA A 4 -8.38 5.23 -14.27
C ALA A 4 -9.43 4.23 -13.78
N THR A 5 -9.24 2.94 -14.11
CA THR A 5 -10.00 1.89 -13.43
C THR A 5 -9.43 1.71 -12.03
N THR A 6 -10.22 2.01 -11.00
CA THR A 6 -9.77 2.00 -9.60
C THR A 6 -10.52 0.93 -8.81
N HIS A 7 -9.80 0.07 -8.08
CA HIS A 7 -10.41 -0.87 -7.14
C HIS A 7 -9.58 -1.06 -5.87
N LEU A 8 -10.27 -1.39 -4.78
CA LEU A 8 -9.67 -1.65 -3.47
C LEU A 8 -9.51 -3.15 -3.26
N LYS A 9 -8.31 -3.59 -2.88
CA LYS A 9 -7.99 -4.99 -2.59
C LYS A 9 -7.49 -5.13 -1.15
N SER A 10 -8.17 -5.92 -0.34
CA SER A 10 -7.67 -6.31 0.98
C SER A 10 -6.63 -7.42 0.87
N HIS A 11 -5.55 -7.32 1.64
CA HIS A 11 -4.53 -8.35 1.71
C HIS A 11 -4.57 -9.06 3.05
N LYS A 12 -4.71 -10.38 3.00
CA LYS A 12 -4.73 -11.25 4.18
C LYS A 12 -3.39 -11.98 4.30
N ARG A 13 -3.17 -12.55 5.49
CA ARG A 13 -2.09 -13.52 5.72
C ARG A 13 -2.19 -14.64 4.70
N ALA A 14 -1.08 -14.99 4.06
CA ALA A 14 -1.00 -16.15 3.18
C ALA A 14 -0.93 -17.46 4.00
N ASP A 15 -1.40 -18.55 3.41
CA ASP A 15 -1.30 -19.86 4.05
C ASP A 15 0.16 -20.24 4.27
N LYS A 16 0.46 -20.87 5.42
CA LYS A 16 1.81 -21.28 5.85
C LYS A 16 2.83 -20.14 6.02
N ARG A 17 2.39 -18.87 6.01
CA ARG A 17 3.24 -17.69 6.28
C ARG A 17 2.79 -16.97 7.54
N THR A 18 3.72 -16.27 8.20
CA THR A 18 3.34 -15.30 9.25
C THR A 18 2.70 -14.05 8.62
N ALA A 19 1.99 -13.25 9.42
CA ALA A 19 1.44 -11.97 8.94
C ALA A 19 2.55 -11.03 8.46
N LEU A 20 3.66 -10.97 9.19
CA LEU A 20 4.82 -10.16 8.84
C LEU A 20 5.47 -10.62 7.53
N GLN A 21 5.70 -11.94 7.38
CA GLN A 21 6.22 -12.50 6.11
C GLN A 21 5.28 -12.22 4.95
N SER A 22 3.97 -12.35 5.16
CA SER A 22 2.97 -12.08 4.11
C SER A 22 2.97 -10.63 3.65
N LEU A 23 3.25 -9.67 4.54
CA LEU A 23 3.41 -8.26 4.18
C LEU A 23 4.75 -8.01 3.51
N LYS A 24 5.83 -8.58 4.04
CA LYS A 24 7.16 -8.47 3.46
C LYS A 24 7.20 -8.96 2.02
N ASP A 25 6.72 -10.18 1.75
CA ASP A 25 6.69 -10.76 0.40
C ASP A 25 5.92 -9.86 -0.60
N ARG A 26 4.85 -9.20 -0.15
CA ARG A 26 4.06 -8.27 -0.99
C ARG A 26 4.78 -6.95 -1.24
N PHE A 27 5.42 -6.41 -0.21
CA PHE A 27 6.11 -5.12 -0.29
C PHE A 27 7.39 -5.29 -1.11
N ASP A 28 8.16 -6.35 -0.89
CA ASP A 28 9.34 -6.69 -1.69
C ASP A 28 8.98 -6.87 -3.18
N TYR A 29 7.81 -7.46 -3.48
CA TYR A 29 7.33 -7.56 -4.87
C TYR A 29 7.01 -6.19 -5.49
N GLY A 30 6.29 -5.33 -4.75
CA GLY A 30 5.89 -4.01 -5.23
C GLY A 30 7.01 -2.98 -5.23
N LEU A 31 8.03 -3.18 -4.38
CA LEU A 31 9.20 -2.33 -4.22
C LEU A 31 10.43 -2.93 -4.93
N ASN A 32 10.25 -3.80 -5.91
CA ASN A 32 11.37 -4.40 -6.64
C ASN A 32 12.12 -3.31 -7.44
N PRO A 33 13.40 -3.01 -7.14
CA PRO A 33 14.17 -1.97 -7.82
C PRO A 33 14.25 -2.14 -9.34
N GLU A 34 14.22 -3.38 -9.84
CA GLU A 34 14.29 -3.68 -11.28
C GLU A 34 13.01 -3.30 -12.04
N LYS A 35 11.90 -3.17 -11.31
CA LYS A 35 10.57 -2.85 -11.86
C LYS A 35 10.08 -1.47 -11.46
N LEU A 36 10.80 -0.82 -10.55
CA LEU A 36 10.38 0.43 -9.95
C LEU A 36 10.80 1.62 -10.80
N GLY A 37 9.84 2.52 -11.01
CA GLY A 37 10.10 3.93 -11.26
C GLY A 37 10.15 4.70 -9.91
N ALA A 38 9.31 5.72 -9.78
CA ALA A 38 9.20 6.52 -8.56
C ALA A 38 8.53 5.75 -7.41
N VAL A 39 9.13 5.76 -6.21
CA VAL A 39 8.49 5.28 -4.96
C VAL A 39 8.16 6.49 -4.10
N SER A 40 6.92 6.55 -3.60
CA SER A 40 6.52 7.55 -2.61
C SER A 40 5.97 6.86 -1.38
N SER A 41 6.27 7.39 -0.19
CA SER A 41 5.76 6.90 1.08
C SER A 41 5.24 8.05 1.95
N TYR A 42 4.41 7.71 2.94
CA TYR A 42 3.93 8.65 3.95
C TYR A 42 3.82 7.93 5.29
N LEU A 43 4.42 8.51 6.34
CA LEU A 43 4.51 7.95 7.69
C LEU A 43 5.11 6.53 7.76
N CYS A 44 5.94 6.16 6.79
CA CYS A 44 6.75 4.95 6.82
C CYS A 44 7.97 5.08 5.91
N ASP A 45 9.00 4.30 6.19
CA ASP A 45 10.14 4.11 5.31
C ASP A 45 9.87 2.88 4.41
N PRO A 46 10.01 2.98 3.07
CA PRO A 46 9.81 1.84 2.17
C PRO A 46 10.59 0.58 2.56
N ALA A 47 11.80 0.70 3.09
CA ALA A 47 12.64 -0.43 3.50
C ALA A 47 12.06 -1.18 4.71
N THR A 48 11.38 -0.47 5.61
CA THR A 48 10.84 -1.03 6.87
C THR A 48 9.32 -1.06 6.93
N ALA A 49 8.63 -0.60 5.87
CA ALA A 49 7.18 -0.43 5.87
C ALA A 49 6.40 -1.69 6.25
N HIS A 50 6.87 -2.88 5.88
CA HIS A 50 6.20 -4.14 6.23
C HIS A 50 6.13 -4.36 7.76
N ALA A 51 7.18 -3.96 8.48
CA ALA A 51 7.25 -4.03 9.94
C ALA A 51 6.47 -2.87 10.58
N GLU A 52 6.61 -1.66 10.05
CA GLU A 52 5.90 -0.48 10.56
C GLU A 52 4.37 -0.62 10.43
N PHE A 53 3.87 -1.16 9.31
CA PHE A 53 2.44 -1.43 9.14
C PHE A 53 1.92 -2.42 10.19
N MET A 54 2.71 -3.45 10.50
CA MET A 54 2.36 -4.42 11.55
C MET A 54 2.39 -3.77 12.93
N LEU A 55 3.38 -2.92 13.20
CA LEU A 55 3.51 -2.21 14.47
C LEU A 55 2.28 -1.33 14.75
N VAL A 56 1.94 -0.43 13.81
CA VAL A 56 0.80 0.48 13.95
C VAL A 56 -0.52 -0.29 14.01
N LYS A 57 -0.66 -1.36 13.23
CA LYS A 57 -1.83 -2.23 13.32
C LYS A 57 -1.99 -2.84 14.72
N ASN A 58 -0.91 -3.39 15.27
CA ASN A 58 -0.94 -4.02 16.59
C ASN A 58 -1.21 -2.99 17.69
N GLN A 59 -0.62 -1.80 17.58
CA GLN A 59 -0.88 -0.68 18.49
C GLN A 59 -2.36 -0.28 18.46
N TYR A 60 -2.92 -0.03 17.27
CA TYR A 60 -4.33 0.31 17.12
C TYR A 60 -5.26 -0.76 17.70
N GLN A 61 -4.94 -2.04 17.48
CA GLN A 61 -5.72 -3.14 18.05
C GLN A 61 -5.62 -3.16 19.58
N GLY A 62 -4.44 -2.92 20.15
CA GLY A 62 -4.24 -2.87 21.61
C GLY A 62 -4.93 -1.68 22.26
N GLU A 63 -4.97 -0.52 21.60
CA GLU A 63 -5.58 0.71 22.13
C GLU A 63 -7.10 0.72 22.01
N THR A 64 -7.66 0.05 20.99
CA THR A 64 -9.09 0.16 20.67
C THR A 64 -9.88 -1.14 20.82
N ASP A 65 -9.20 -2.28 21.03
CA ASP A 65 -9.73 -3.63 20.93
C ASP A 65 -10.40 -3.96 19.57
N ARG A 66 -10.25 -3.09 18.56
CA ARG A 66 -10.82 -3.28 17.22
C ARG A 66 -9.85 -4.02 16.33
N ARG A 67 -10.35 -5.06 15.66
CA ARG A 67 -9.62 -5.81 14.63
C ARG A 67 -10.01 -5.34 13.24
N ALA A 68 -9.05 -5.33 12.32
CA ALA A 68 -9.32 -5.07 10.91
C ALA A 68 -10.32 -6.11 10.35
N GLY A 69 -11.31 -5.64 9.61
CA GLY A 69 -12.35 -6.49 9.02
C GLY A 69 -11.76 -7.59 8.14
N HIS A 70 -12.36 -8.78 8.21
CA HIS A 70 -12.00 -9.96 7.40
C HIS A 70 -10.52 -10.39 7.47
N GLY A 71 -9.78 -9.99 8.52
CA GLY A 71 -8.37 -10.35 8.70
C GLY A 71 -7.42 -9.59 7.77
N ALA A 72 -7.79 -8.42 7.27
CA ALA A 72 -6.94 -7.59 6.43
C ALA A 72 -5.68 -7.13 7.20
N LEU A 73 -4.51 -7.35 6.60
CA LEU A 73 -3.21 -6.84 7.05
C LEU A 73 -2.97 -5.44 6.51
N CYS A 74 -3.30 -5.21 5.25
CA CYS A 74 -3.29 -3.90 4.61
C CYS A 74 -4.33 -3.86 3.48
N TYR A 75 -4.55 -2.66 2.95
CA TYR A 75 -5.39 -2.41 1.78
C TYR A 75 -4.54 -1.84 0.66
N GLN A 76 -4.74 -2.34 -0.56
CA GLN A 76 -4.09 -1.86 -1.77
C GLN A 76 -5.14 -1.19 -2.66
N ILE A 77 -4.93 0.08 -3.00
CA ILE A 77 -5.66 0.74 -4.08
C ILE A 77 -4.91 0.44 -5.37
N ARG A 78 -5.57 -0.17 -6.35
CA ARG A 78 -5.02 -0.39 -7.68
C ARG A 78 -5.69 0.55 -8.66
N GLN A 79 -4.88 1.37 -9.34
CA GLN A 79 -5.32 2.26 -10.40
C GLN A 79 -4.62 1.84 -11.68
N ALA A 80 -5.40 1.52 -12.71
CA ALA A 80 -4.90 1.20 -14.03
C ALA A 80 -5.26 2.33 -14.99
N PHE A 81 -4.26 2.83 -15.70
CA PHE A 81 -4.41 3.86 -16.73
C PHE A 81 -4.28 3.21 -18.13
N PRO A 82 -5.01 3.70 -19.13
CA PRO A 82 -4.78 3.36 -20.53
C PRO A 82 -3.32 3.55 -20.95
N HIS A 83 -2.85 2.69 -21.85
CA HIS A 83 -1.46 2.70 -22.31
C HIS A 83 -1.10 4.04 -22.98
N GLY A 84 0.01 4.64 -22.55
CA GLY A 84 0.50 5.90 -23.10
C GLY A 84 -0.18 7.17 -22.59
N GLU A 85 -1.21 7.06 -21.74
CA GLU A 85 -1.93 8.24 -21.22
C GLU A 85 -1.20 8.91 -20.05
N VAL A 86 -0.47 8.13 -19.24
CA VAL A 86 0.16 8.59 -18.01
C VAL A 86 1.56 8.00 -17.89
N THR A 87 2.55 8.82 -17.52
CA THR A 87 3.91 8.34 -17.23
C THR A 87 3.98 7.62 -15.88
N ALA A 88 5.04 6.85 -15.62
CA ALA A 88 5.20 6.20 -14.32
C ALA A 88 5.27 7.21 -13.15
N GLU A 89 5.90 8.36 -13.38
CA GLU A 89 6.00 9.46 -12.41
C GLU A 89 4.64 10.10 -12.14
N GLU A 90 3.87 10.37 -13.20
CA GLU A 90 2.54 10.94 -13.04
C GLU A 90 1.56 9.95 -12.41
N ALA A 91 1.65 8.66 -12.73
CA ALA A 91 0.90 7.60 -12.08
C ALA A 91 1.23 7.53 -10.58
N ASN A 92 2.51 7.68 -10.21
CA ASN A 92 2.93 7.75 -8.81
C ASN A 92 2.37 8.98 -8.09
N ARG A 93 2.42 10.16 -8.72
CA ARG A 93 1.83 11.39 -8.18
C ARG A 93 0.32 11.26 -7.94
N ILE A 94 -0.41 10.74 -8.94
CA ILE A 94 -1.86 10.49 -8.81
C ILE A 94 -2.13 9.47 -7.70
N GLY A 95 -1.32 8.41 -7.62
CA GLY A 95 -1.42 7.40 -6.57
C GLY A 95 -1.18 7.98 -5.18
N TYR A 96 -0.19 8.86 -5.02
CA TYR A 96 0.09 9.57 -3.78
C TYR A 96 -1.06 10.48 -3.36
N GLU A 97 -1.56 11.32 -4.27
CA GLU A 97 -2.70 12.21 -4.00
C GLU A 97 -3.96 11.41 -3.63
N THR A 98 -4.21 10.31 -4.33
CA THR A 98 -5.33 9.40 -4.05
C THR A 98 -5.19 8.79 -2.65
N ALA A 99 -4.00 8.29 -2.31
CA ALA A 99 -3.74 7.71 -1.00
C ALA A 99 -3.88 8.75 0.12
N MET A 100 -3.35 9.96 -0.07
CA MET A 100 -3.46 11.05 0.91
C MET A 100 -4.93 11.44 1.17
N ARG A 101 -5.74 11.56 0.11
CA ARG A 101 -7.18 11.84 0.23
C ARG A 101 -7.92 10.68 0.92
N TRP A 102 -7.58 9.44 0.59
CA TRP A 102 -8.21 8.25 1.16
C TRP A 102 -7.90 8.09 2.66
N THR A 103 -6.63 8.25 3.04
CA THR A 103 -6.18 8.14 4.44
C THR A 103 -6.47 9.38 5.26
N LYS A 104 -6.87 10.49 4.60
CA LYS A 104 -7.04 11.81 5.22
C LYS A 104 -5.78 12.28 5.96
N GLY A 105 -4.60 11.84 5.51
CA GLY A 105 -3.31 12.12 6.15
C GLY A 105 -3.10 11.46 7.52
N LYS A 106 -3.97 10.54 7.94
CA LYS A 106 -3.91 9.90 9.27
C LYS A 106 -3.24 8.54 9.31
N TYR A 107 -3.06 7.90 8.14
CA TYR A 107 -2.55 6.53 8.05
C TYR A 107 -1.38 6.46 7.09
N GLN A 108 -0.42 5.60 7.43
CA GLN A 108 0.73 5.32 6.59
C GLN A 108 0.36 4.65 5.27
N PHE A 109 1.12 4.95 4.21
CA PHE A 109 0.93 4.31 2.91
C PHE A 109 2.20 4.30 2.07
N LEU A 110 2.23 3.41 1.09
CA LEU A 110 3.20 3.37 0.00
C LEU A 110 2.47 3.55 -1.33
N SER A 111 3.09 4.28 -2.26
CA SER A 111 2.64 4.42 -3.63
C SER A 111 3.78 4.05 -4.57
N VAL A 112 3.48 3.13 -5.49
CA VAL A 112 4.40 2.64 -6.51
C VAL A 112 3.65 2.52 -7.84
N PRO A 113 4.22 2.99 -8.96
CA PRO A 113 3.73 2.64 -10.28
C PRO A 113 4.13 1.18 -10.56
N ILE A 114 3.19 0.38 -11.06
CA ILE A 114 3.33 -1.05 -11.36
C ILE A 114 2.74 -1.36 -12.73
#